data_AF-A0A925UMB7-F1
#
_entry.id   AF-A0A925UMB7-F1
#
_cell.length_a   1.000
_cell.length_b   1.000
_cell.length_c   1.000
_cell.angle_alpha   90.00
_cell.angle_beta   90.00
_cell.angle_gamma   90.00
#
_symmetry.space_group_name_H-M   'P 1'
#
loop_
_entity.id
_entity.type
_entity.pdbx_description
1 polymer ?
#
loop_
_entity_poly.entity_id
_entity_poly.type
_entity_poly.pdbx_seq_one_letter_code
_entity_poly.pdbx_strand_id
1 'polypeptide(L)'
;MDKEVINSIKNEKMLVTKIYEKIDERSTKGDRLADKVAELGGSWRFIVIIFIIFAGWIILNSIFLISRPIDSFPFALLSLMFSCLAAVQAPIIMMSQNRQEIKDRKRSEHEYQINLKAEIEIQNINEKLNYLSDRISDLMEAQQIQTEMIEEFVEKHNESIIDLEINQDKATEEIISNQEKILKEV
;
A
#
# COMPACT_ATOMS: atom_id res chain seq x y z
N MET A 1 4.22 -15.77 -10.92
CA MET A 1 4.34 -14.58 -10.04
C MET A 1 3.18 -14.44 -9.05
N ASP A 2 2.04 -15.13 -9.22
CA ASP A 2 0.86 -14.85 -8.37
C ASP A 2 0.87 -15.49 -6.98
N LYS A 3 1.55 -16.64 -6.79
CA LYS A 3 1.53 -17.36 -5.50
C LYS A 3 2.26 -16.62 -4.37
N GLU A 4 3.34 -15.90 -4.68
CA GLU A 4 4.10 -15.15 -3.67
C GLU A 4 3.36 -13.90 -3.23
N VAL A 5 2.81 -13.12 -4.16
CA VAL A 5 1.99 -11.92 -3.86
C VAL A 5 0.75 -12.29 -3.03
N ILE A 6 0.07 -13.38 -3.40
CA ILE A 6 -1.08 -13.89 -2.63
C ILE A 6 -0.66 -14.29 -1.21
N ASN A 7 0.54 -14.86 -1.03
CA ASN A 7 1.03 -15.27 0.28
C ASN A 7 1.45 -14.05 1.14
N SER A 8 2.01 -13.00 0.52
CA SER A 8 2.32 -11.73 1.17
C SER A 8 1.07 -11.04 1.71
N ILE A 9 0.02 -10.92 0.88
CA ILE A 9 -1.27 -10.34 1.29
C ILE A 9 -1.93 -11.19 2.38
N LYS A 10 -1.83 -12.52 2.29
CA LYS A 10 -2.37 -13.43 3.31
C LYS A 10 -1.64 -13.29 4.64
N ASN A 11 -0.32 -13.18 4.62
CA ASN A 11 0.48 -12.94 5.82
C ASN A 11 0.18 -11.58 6.44
N GLU A 12 0.01 -10.54 5.64
CA GLU A 12 -0.34 -9.20 6.12
C GLU A 12 -1.72 -9.18 6.79
N LYS A 13 -2.72 -9.79 6.14
CA LYS A 13 -4.05 -10.00 6.74
C LYS A 13 -3.97 -10.81 8.04
N MET A 14 -3.12 -11.85 8.07
CA MET A 14 -2.92 -12.68 9.27
C MET A 14 -2.26 -11.90 10.41
N LEU A 15 -1.34 -10.98 10.11
CA LEU A 15 -0.73 -10.09 11.10
C LEU A 15 -1.74 -9.12 11.68
N VAL A 16 -2.56 -8.51 10.83
CA VAL A 16 -3.66 -7.62 11.22
C VAL A 16 -4.66 -8.36 12.12
N THR A 17 -5.10 -9.55 11.73
CA THR A 17 -6.00 -10.38 12.56
C THR A 17 -5.38 -10.75 13.91
N LYS A 18 -4.11 -11.15 13.94
CA LYS A 18 -3.39 -11.46 15.20
C LYS A 18 -3.28 -10.27 16.14
N ILE A 19 -3.19 -9.05 15.61
CA ILE A 19 -3.16 -7.82 16.43
C ILE A 19 -4.51 -7.63 17.14
N TYR A 20 -5.63 -7.79 16.44
CA TYR A 20 -6.95 -7.70 17.06
C TYR A 20 -7.17 -8.80 18.09
N GLU A 21 -6.74 -10.02 17.79
CA GLU A 21 -6.84 -11.17 18.70
C GLU A 21 -6.05 -10.92 19.99
N LYS A 22 -4.83 -10.38 19.89
CA LYS A 22 -3.98 -10.03 21.04
C LYS A 22 -4.52 -8.85 21.86
N ILE A 23 -5.28 -7.95 21.23
CA ILE A 23 -5.97 -6.84 21.92
C ILE A 23 -7.19 -7.38 22.68
N ASP A 24 -7.96 -8.28 22.09
CA ASP A 24 -9.13 -8.88 22.72
C ASP A 24 -8.77 -9.93 23.79
N GLU A 25 -7.62 -10.63 23.68
CA GLU A 25 -7.14 -11.56 24.71
C GLU A 25 -6.85 -10.88 26.07
N ARG A 26 -6.53 -9.59 26.06
CA ARG A 26 -6.33 -8.80 27.30
C ARG A 26 -7.62 -8.18 27.84
N SER A 27 -8.76 -8.44 27.20
CA SER A 27 -10.06 -7.87 27.56
C SER A 27 -10.64 -8.56 28.80
N THR A 28 -10.98 -7.78 29.81
CA THR A 28 -11.61 -8.29 31.04
C THR A 28 -13.08 -8.65 30.76
N LYS A 29 -13.68 -9.51 31.60
CA LYS A 29 -15.13 -9.84 31.49
C LYS A 29 -16.02 -8.58 31.51
N GLY A 30 -15.61 -7.54 32.23
CA GLY A 30 -16.29 -6.23 32.27
C GLY A 30 -16.22 -5.48 30.94
N ASP A 31 -15.07 -5.51 30.26
CA ASP A 31 -14.88 -4.86 28.95
C ASP A 31 -15.79 -5.50 27.90
N ARG A 32 -15.92 -6.83 27.90
CA ARG A 32 -16.83 -7.56 27.00
C ARG A 32 -18.30 -7.25 27.27
N LEU A 33 -18.67 -6.95 28.52
CA LEU A 33 -20.02 -6.54 28.87
C LEU A 33 -20.30 -5.10 28.44
N ALA A 34 -19.35 -4.20 28.68
CA ALA A 34 -19.42 -2.80 28.23
C ALA A 34 -19.51 -2.70 26.70
N ASP A 35 -18.73 -3.49 25.96
CA ASP A 35 -18.80 -3.55 24.49
C ASP A 35 -20.21 -3.93 24.01
N LYS A 36 -20.81 -4.97 24.60
CA LYS A 36 -22.18 -5.40 24.25
C LYS A 36 -23.21 -4.34 24.58
N VAL A 37 -23.08 -3.67 25.73
CA VAL A 37 -23.99 -2.59 26.14
C VAL A 37 -23.84 -1.38 25.24
N ALA A 38 -22.61 -1.03 24.82
CA ALA A 38 -22.35 0.06 23.89
C ALA A 38 -22.86 -0.24 22.48
N GLU A 39 -22.69 -1.47 21.99
CA GLU A 39 -23.22 -1.93 20.70
C GLU A 39 -24.75 -1.90 20.67
N LEU A 40 -25.40 -2.30 21.77
CA LEU A 40 -26.85 -2.18 21.93
C LEU A 40 -27.28 -0.70 22.04
N GLY A 41 -26.55 0.12 22.77
CA GLY A 41 -26.83 1.54 22.98
C GLY A 41 -26.65 2.42 21.73
N GLY A 42 -25.81 2.01 20.78
CA GLY A 42 -25.58 2.70 19.50
C GLY A 42 -26.62 2.41 18.42
N SER A 43 -27.56 1.49 18.65
CA SER A 43 -28.56 1.10 17.66
C SER A 43 -29.78 2.00 17.68
N TRP A 44 -30.23 2.45 16.51
CA TRP A 44 -31.49 3.21 16.36
C TRP A 44 -32.71 2.46 16.92
N ARG A 45 -32.69 1.12 16.88
CA ARG A 45 -33.77 0.28 17.43
C ARG A 45 -33.87 0.36 18.95
N PHE A 46 -32.75 0.52 19.66
CA PHE A 46 -32.74 0.62 21.12
C PHE A 46 -33.41 1.90 21.61
N ILE A 47 -33.16 3.02 20.93
CA ILE A 47 -33.81 4.32 21.19
C ILE A 47 -35.33 4.19 21.08
N VAL A 48 -35.81 3.55 20.01
CA VAL A 48 -37.26 3.35 19.77
C VAL A 48 -37.90 2.47 20.85
N ILE A 49 -37.25 1.38 21.28
CA ILE A 49 -37.77 0.50 22.33
C ILE A 49 -37.91 1.23 23.67
N ILE A 50 -36.88 1.99 24.09
CA ILE A 50 -36.91 2.78 25.33
C ILE A 50 -38.03 3.83 25.28
N PHE A 51 -38.20 4.49 24.13
CA PHE A 51 -39.26 5.47 23.95
C PHE A 51 -40.66 4.84 24.10
N ILE A 52 -40.89 3.66 23.52
CA ILE A 52 -42.15 2.93 23.65
C ILE A 52 -42.40 2.50 25.10
N ILE A 53 -41.37 2.05 25.83
CA ILE A 53 -41.49 1.69 27.25
C ILE A 53 -41.90 2.92 28.08
N PHE A 54 -41.28 4.08 27.87
CA PHE A 54 -41.66 5.31 28.58
C PHE A 54 -43.07 5.77 28.22
N ALA A 55 -43.43 5.78 26.93
CA ALA A 55 -44.78 6.11 26.50
C ALA A 55 -45.82 5.16 27.09
N GLY A 56 -45.54 3.85 27.10
CA GLY A 56 -46.39 2.83 27.71
C GLY A 56 -46.55 3.03 29.22
N TRP A 57 -45.47 3.38 29.94
CA TRP A 57 -45.53 3.66 31.37
C TRP A 57 -46.37 4.89 31.69
N ILE A 58 -46.24 5.96 30.90
CA ILE A 58 -47.04 7.18 31.02
C ILE A 58 -48.52 6.87 30.73
N ILE A 59 -48.83 6.11 29.68
CA ILE A 59 -50.21 5.72 29.33
C ILE A 59 -50.82 4.83 30.41
N LEU A 60 -50.10 3.82 30.89
CA LEU A 60 -50.56 2.91 31.94
C LEU A 60 -50.86 3.67 33.24
N ASN A 61 -49.95 4.54 33.68
CA ASN A 61 -50.19 5.38 34.85
C ASN A 61 -51.37 6.33 34.61
N SER A 62 -51.44 7.00 33.46
CA SER A 62 -52.54 7.93 33.14
C SER A 62 -53.93 7.28 33.16
N ILE A 63 -54.05 6.06 32.61
CA ILE A 63 -55.34 5.33 32.53
C ILE A 63 -55.72 4.69 33.88
N PHE A 64 -54.75 4.14 34.61
CA PHE A 64 -55.00 3.43 35.88
C PHE A 64 -55.21 4.39 37.07
N LEU A 65 -54.93 5.70 36.90
CA LEU A 65 -54.99 6.74 37.94
C LEU A 65 -56.39 7.30 38.27
N ILE A 66 -57.47 6.77 37.72
CA ILE A 66 -58.83 7.24 38.10
C ILE A 66 -59.22 6.79 39.52
N SER A 67 -58.58 5.75 40.08
CA SER A 67 -58.97 5.19 41.38
C SER A 67 -57.93 5.27 42.51
N ARG A 68 -56.62 5.12 42.25
CA ARG A 68 -55.53 5.37 43.24
C ARG A 68 -54.19 5.66 42.56
N PRO A 69 -53.59 6.86 42.71
CA PRO A 69 -52.31 7.16 42.08
C PRO A 69 -51.15 6.45 42.77
N ILE A 70 -50.39 5.65 42.01
CA ILE A 70 -49.08 5.11 42.44
C ILE A 70 -47.96 6.13 42.14
N ASP A 71 -48.08 6.88 41.02
CA ASP A 71 -47.16 7.97 40.65
C ASP A 71 -47.93 9.13 39.97
N SER A 72 -48.29 10.16 40.74
CA SER A 72 -49.02 11.35 40.25
C SER A 72 -48.12 12.26 39.42
N PHE A 73 -48.70 12.95 38.43
CA PHE A 73 -47.97 13.98 37.67
C PHE A 73 -47.39 15.03 38.64
N PRO A 74 -46.07 15.29 38.65
CA PRO A 74 -45.03 14.92 37.68
C PRO A 74 -44.24 13.67 38.12
N PHE A 75 -44.41 12.55 37.42
CA PHE A 75 -43.91 11.19 37.71
C PHE A 75 -42.54 11.11 38.43
N ALA A 76 -42.54 11.08 39.76
CA ALA A 76 -41.34 11.24 40.57
C ALA A 76 -40.45 10.00 40.53
N LEU A 77 -41.04 8.81 40.47
CA LEU A 77 -40.30 7.55 40.40
C LEU A 77 -39.68 7.35 39.02
N LEU A 78 -40.39 7.73 37.95
CA LEU A 78 -39.89 7.68 36.58
C LEU A 78 -38.68 8.60 36.40
N SER A 79 -38.76 9.83 36.88
CA SER A 79 -37.65 10.79 36.82
C SER A 79 -36.42 10.27 37.57
N LEU A 80 -36.59 9.65 38.74
CA LEU A 80 -35.50 9.07 39.51
C LEU A 80 -34.84 7.88 38.80
N MET A 81 -35.64 6.97 38.23
CA MET A 81 -35.13 5.85 37.42
C MET A 81 -34.34 6.34 36.21
N PHE A 82 -34.83 7.35 35.50
CA PHE A 82 -34.16 7.93 34.34
C PHE A 82 -32.82 8.58 34.72
N SER A 83 -32.78 9.34 35.81
CA SER A 83 -31.54 9.95 36.31
C SER A 83 -30.50 8.90 36.70
N CYS A 84 -30.91 7.80 37.35
CA CYS A 84 -30.00 6.69 37.67
C CYS A 84 -29.46 6.00 36.41
N LEU A 85 -30.32 5.77 35.42
CA LEU A 85 -29.94 5.17 34.14
C LEU A 85 -28.92 6.04 33.40
N ALA A 86 -29.16 7.35 33.34
CA ALA A 86 -28.25 8.31 32.71
C ALA A 86 -26.88 8.38 33.42
N ALA A 87 -26.88 8.33 34.77
CA ALA A 87 -25.64 8.36 35.55
C ALA A 87 -24.73 7.15 35.29
N VAL A 88 -25.31 5.96 35.09
CA VAL A 88 -24.56 4.74 34.73
C VAL A 88 -24.17 4.73 33.25
N GLN A 89 -24.96 5.37 32.39
CA GLN A 89 -24.73 5.41 30.95
C GLN A 89 -23.46 6.17 30.57
N ALA A 90 -23.19 7.35 31.17
CA ALA A 90 -22.05 8.18 30.79
C ALA A 90 -20.68 7.50 30.98
N PRO A 91 -20.38 6.82 32.11
CA PRO A 91 -19.15 6.06 32.27
C PRO A 91 -19.03 4.87 31.31
N ILE A 92 -20.13 4.16 31.01
CA ILE A 92 -20.11 3.04 30.06
C ILE A 92 -19.77 3.52 28.65
N ILE A 93 -20.39 4.63 28.22
CA ILE A 93 -20.06 5.27 26.95
C ILE A 93 -18.60 5.70 26.94
N MET A 94 -18.12 6.36 28.00
CA MET A 94 -16.73 6.82 28.11
C MET A 94 -15.74 5.66 28.10
N MET A 95 -16.06 4.54 28.75
CA MET A 95 -15.24 3.32 28.73
C MET A 95 -15.19 2.68 27.33
N SER A 96 -16.34 2.62 26.65
CA SER A 96 -16.41 2.10 25.27
C SER A 96 -15.65 2.99 24.29
N GLN A 97 -15.76 4.32 24.42
CA GLN A 97 -15.01 5.30 23.63
C GLN A 97 -13.51 5.17 23.86
N ASN A 98 -13.05 5.18 25.12
CA ASN A 98 -11.63 5.02 25.47
C ASN A 98 -11.07 3.70 24.91
N ARG A 99 -11.86 2.62 24.90
CA ARG A 99 -11.45 1.34 24.33
C ARG A 99 -11.33 1.39 22.80
N GLN A 100 -12.26 2.07 22.14
CA GLN A 100 -12.21 2.27 20.70
C GLN A 100 -11.01 3.14 20.30
N GLU A 101 -10.73 4.21 21.04
CA GLU A 101 -9.56 5.08 20.84
C GLU A 101 -8.23 4.34 21.00
N ILE A 102 -8.12 3.43 21.98
CA ILE A 102 -6.91 2.60 22.15
C ILE A 102 -6.72 1.65 20.95
N LYS A 103 -7.81 1.06 20.44
CA LYS A 103 -7.77 0.20 19.25
C LYS A 103 -7.35 1.02 18.02
N ASP A 104 -7.94 2.20 17.85
CA ASP A 104 -7.66 3.09 16.71
C ASP A 104 -6.23 3.62 16.76
N ARG A 105 -5.74 4.03 17.94
CA ARG A 105 -4.34 4.45 18.13
C ARG A 105 -3.35 3.35 17.74
N LYS A 106 -3.56 2.12 18.20
CA LYS A 106 -2.69 0.99 17.83
C LYS A 106 -2.75 0.67 16.34
N ARG A 107 -3.93 0.79 15.73
CA ARG A 107 -4.09 0.65 14.29
C ARG A 107 -3.27 1.71 13.55
N SER A 108 -3.37 2.98 13.94
CA SER A 108 -2.60 4.06 13.34
C SER A 108 -1.09 3.91 13.53
N GLU A 109 -0.63 3.47 14.70
CA GLU A 109 0.79 3.18 14.95
C GLU A 109 1.32 2.09 14.01
N HIS A 110 0.53 1.03 13.76
CA HIS A 110 0.88 -0.02 12.81
C HIS A 110 0.83 0.44 11.36
N GLU A 111 -0.21 1.18 10.96
CA GLU A 111 -0.31 1.77 9.62
C GLU A 111 0.89 2.68 9.33
N TYR A 112 1.32 3.46 10.33
CA TYR A 112 2.52 4.27 10.24
C TYR A 112 3.79 3.43 9.99
N GLN A 113 3.97 2.32 10.72
CA GLN A 113 5.11 1.43 10.51
C GLN A 113 5.11 0.77 9.12
N ILE A 114 3.95 0.39 8.61
CA ILE A 114 3.81 -0.18 7.26
C ILE A 114 4.20 0.88 6.22
N ASN A 115 3.71 2.11 6.37
CA ASN A 115 4.06 3.21 5.47
C ASN A 115 5.56 3.51 5.47
N LEU A 116 6.19 3.57 6.65
CA LEU A 116 7.63 3.80 6.74
C LEU A 116 8.42 2.67 6.06
N LYS A 117 8.00 1.43 6.23
CA LYS A 117 8.63 0.28 5.56
C LYS A 117 8.46 0.38 4.04
N ALA A 118 7.26 0.73 3.55
CA ALA A 118 7.00 0.92 2.14
C ALA A 118 7.87 2.05 1.55
N GLU A 119 8.06 3.14 2.28
CA GLU A 119 8.92 4.25 1.86
C GLU A 119 10.39 3.79 1.71
N ILE A 120 10.93 3.06 2.68
CA ILE A 120 12.28 2.49 2.61
C ILE A 120 12.41 1.52 1.42
N GLU A 121 11.41 0.69 1.18
CA GLU A 121 11.40 -0.25 0.06
C GLU A 121 11.39 0.47 -1.30
N ILE A 122 10.63 1.55 -1.43
CA ILE A 122 10.63 2.42 -2.61
C ILE A 122 12.01 3.06 -2.82
N GLN A 123 12.64 3.57 -1.75
CA GLN A 123 13.99 4.14 -1.83
C GLN A 123 15.01 3.10 -2.31
N ASN A 124 14.99 1.88 -1.74
CA ASN A 124 15.85 0.79 -2.18
C ASN A 124 15.64 0.40 -3.65
N ILE A 125 14.39 0.41 -4.12
CA ILE A 125 14.09 0.17 -5.54
C ILE A 125 14.65 1.29 -6.41
N ASN A 126 14.51 2.55 -5.99
CA ASN A 126 15.03 3.71 -6.70
C ASN A 126 16.57 3.66 -6.80
N GLU A 127 17.27 3.33 -5.72
CA GLU A 127 18.71 3.11 -5.73
C GLU A 127 19.13 2.03 -6.73
N LYS A 128 18.42 0.90 -6.77
CA LYS A 128 18.68 -0.17 -7.75
C LYS A 128 18.40 0.27 -9.18
N LEU A 129 17.36 1.07 -9.42
CA LEU A 129 17.05 1.63 -10.73
C LEU A 129 18.14 2.59 -11.20
N ASN A 130 18.63 3.47 -10.33
CA ASN A 130 19.73 4.37 -10.64
C ASN A 130 21.01 3.58 -10.95
N TYR A 131 21.34 2.57 -10.13
CA TYR A 131 22.47 1.69 -10.41
C TYR A 131 22.37 1.00 -11.79
N LEU A 132 21.19 0.50 -12.15
CA LEU A 132 20.97 -0.09 -13.48
C LEU A 132 21.08 0.95 -14.59
N SER A 133 20.56 2.16 -14.38
CA SER A 133 20.66 3.27 -15.33
C SER A 133 22.11 3.64 -15.61
N ASP A 134 22.93 3.76 -14.56
CA ASP A 134 24.37 4.04 -14.69
C ASP A 134 25.07 2.93 -15.47
N ARG A 135 24.78 1.66 -15.15
CA ARG A 135 25.36 0.51 -15.87
C ARG A 135 24.96 0.47 -17.35
N ILE A 136 23.73 0.87 -17.68
CA ILE A 136 23.29 0.97 -19.08
C ILE A 136 24.04 2.10 -19.79
N SER A 137 24.27 3.24 -19.11
CA SER A 137 25.07 4.34 -19.65
C SER A 137 26.50 3.91 -19.95
N ASP A 138 27.17 3.23 -19.00
CA ASP A 138 28.53 2.70 -19.19
C ASP A 138 28.62 1.74 -20.39
N LEU A 139 27.63 0.85 -20.54
CA LEU A 139 27.56 -0.09 -21.65
C LEU A 139 27.34 0.63 -22.99
N MET A 140 26.55 1.70 -22.99
CA MET A 140 26.29 2.48 -24.21
C MET A 140 27.53 3.25 -24.65
N GLU A 141 28.30 3.81 -23.72
CA GLU A 141 29.60 4.44 -24.01
C GLU A 141 30.60 3.43 -24.58
N ALA A 142 30.72 2.24 -23.97
CA ALA A 142 31.57 1.19 -24.49
C ALA A 142 31.15 0.72 -25.90
N GLN A 143 29.84 0.63 -26.17
CA GLN A 143 29.31 0.29 -27.48
C GLN A 143 29.63 1.37 -28.52
N GLN A 144 29.56 2.65 -28.14
CA GLN A 144 29.91 3.75 -29.04
C GLN A 144 31.39 3.70 -29.43
N ILE A 145 32.29 3.53 -28.45
CA ILE A 145 33.73 3.36 -28.71
C ILE A 145 33.98 2.14 -29.61
N GLN A 146 33.28 1.02 -29.38
CA GLN A 146 33.40 -0.16 -30.23
C GLN A 146 32.96 0.12 -31.68
N THR A 147 31.92 0.94 -31.85
CA THR A 147 31.41 1.33 -33.18
C THR A 147 32.43 2.22 -33.90
N GLU A 148 33.00 3.21 -33.21
CA GLU A 148 34.05 4.09 -33.74
C GLU A 148 35.31 3.31 -34.15
N MET A 149 35.74 2.33 -33.34
CA MET A 149 36.87 1.46 -33.70
C MET A 149 36.59 0.59 -34.92
N ILE A 150 35.36 0.09 -35.08
CA ILE A 150 34.97 -0.68 -36.26
C ILE A 150 34.98 0.22 -37.50
N GLU A 151 34.50 1.45 -37.38
CA GLU A 151 34.50 2.43 -38.47
C GLU A 151 35.93 2.75 -38.93
N GLU A 152 36.84 3.05 -37.98
CA GLU A 152 38.26 3.27 -38.27
C GLU A 152 38.93 2.04 -38.91
N PHE A 153 38.62 0.84 -38.40
CA PHE A 153 39.15 -0.41 -38.97
C PHE A 153 38.66 -0.64 -40.41
N VAL A 154 37.38 -0.37 -40.68
CA VAL A 154 36.81 -0.48 -42.02
C VAL A 154 37.45 0.53 -42.98
N GLU A 155 37.63 1.78 -42.56
CA GLU A 155 38.24 2.83 -43.38
C GLU A 155 39.69 2.46 -43.76
N LYS A 156 40.50 2.08 -42.77
CA LYS A 156 41.89 1.68 -42.98
C LYS A 156 42.02 0.42 -43.86
N HIS A 157 41.10 -0.53 -43.70
CA HIS A 157 41.08 -1.72 -44.56
C HIS A 157 40.71 -1.36 -46.00
N ASN A 158 39.77 -0.43 -46.20
CA ASN A 158 39.35 0.02 -47.52
C ASN A 158 40.47 0.78 -48.24
N GLU A 159 41.20 1.67 -47.55
CA GLU A 159 42.40 2.32 -48.08
C GLU A 159 43.46 1.29 -48.51
N SER A 160 43.73 0.27 -47.67
CA SER A 160 44.68 -0.78 -48.01
C SER A 160 44.27 -1.60 -49.23
N ILE A 161 42.98 -1.82 -49.47
CA ILE A 161 42.49 -2.52 -50.68
C ILE A 161 42.73 -1.65 -51.91
N ILE A 162 42.41 -0.35 -51.84
CA ILE A 162 42.63 0.59 -52.94
C ILE A 162 44.13 0.66 -53.29
N ASP A 163 45.01 0.69 -52.31
CA ASP A 163 46.46 0.69 -52.52
C ASP A 163 46.98 -0.60 -53.18
N LEU A 164 46.39 -1.74 -52.85
CA LEU A 164 46.71 -3.03 -53.47
C LEU A 164 46.23 -3.08 -54.93
N GLU A 165 45.02 -2.60 -55.21
CA GLU A 165 44.47 -2.49 -56.58
C GLU A 165 45.35 -1.58 -57.46
N ILE A 166 45.72 -0.38 -56.97
CA ILE A 166 46.58 0.56 -57.71
C ILE A 166 47.95 -0.05 -58.02
N ASN A 167 48.54 -0.79 -57.07
CA ASN A 167 49.84 -1.43 -57.29
C ASN A 167 49.75 -2.63 -58.25
N GLN A 168 48.64 -3.37 -58.25
CA GLN A 168 48.40 -4.42 -59.25
C GLN A 168 48.27 -3.82 -60.65
N ASP A 169 47.50 -2.75 -60.82
CA ASP A 169 47.33 -2.07 -62.11
C ASP A 169 48.67 -1.56 -62.66
N LYS A 170 49.48 -0.90 -61.83
CA LYS A 170 50.84 -0.46 -62.21
C LYS A 170 51.74 -1.62 -62.61
N ALA A 171 51.71 -2.72 -61.87
CA ALA A 171 52.49 -3.91 -62.20
C ALA A 171 52.06 -4.52 -63.55
N THR A 172 50.76 -4.53 -63.85
CA THR A 172 50.27 -4.97 -65.16
C THR A 172 50.65 -4.03 -66.30
N GLU A 173 50.58 -2.72 -66.11
CA GLU A 173 51.04 -1.74 -67.10
C GLU A 173 52.54 -1.86 -67.39
N GLU A 174 53.35 -2.09 -66.35
CA GLU A 174 54.80 -2.29 -66.49
C GLU A 174 55.13 -3.58 -67.25
N ILE A 175 54.40 -4.67 -67.00
CA ILE A 175 54.53 -5.92 -67.75
C ILE A 175 54.16 -5.70 -69.23
N ILE A 176 53.04 -5.03 -69.51
CA ILE A 176 52.59 -4.73 -70.88
C ILE A 176 53.63 -3.87 -71.61
N SER A 177 54.11 -2.80 -70.97
CA SER A 177 55.14 -1.91 -71.51
C SER A 177 56.44 -2.65 -71.83
N ASN A 178 56.89 -3.54 -70.93
CA ASN A 178 58.08 -4.36 -71.17
C ASN A 178 57.87 -5.36 -72.31
N GLN A 179 56.69 -5.97 -72.44
CA GLN A 179 56.39 -6.86 -73.58
C GLN A 179 56.36 -6.11 -74.92
N GLU A 180 55.78 -4.92 -74.98
CA GLU A 180 55.80 -4.08 -76.19
C GLU A 180 57.21 -3.69 -76.60
N LYS A 181 58.08 -3.41 -75.62
CA LYS A 181 59.48 -3.05 -75.88
C LYS A 181 60.27 -4.21 -76.47
N ILE A 182 60.09 -5.42 -75.93
CA ILE A 182 60.70 -6.65 -76.46
C ILE A 182 60.23 -6.93 -77.90
N LEU A 183 58.93 -6.74 -78.19
CA LEU A 183 58.36 -6.94 -79.53
C LEU A 183 58.88 -5.95 -80.59
N LYS A 184 59.40 -4.79 -80.19
CA LYS A 184 59.97 -3.78 -81.10
C LYS A 184 61.47 -3.96 -81.36
N GLU A 185 62.16 -4.78 -80.58
CA GLU A 185 63.61 -5.06 -80.69
C GLU A 185 63.93 -6.35 -81.46
N VAL A 186 62.92 -7.09 -81.93
CA VAL A 186 63.01 -8.29 -82.79
C VAL A 186 62.59 -7.97 -84.21
#